data_AF-A0A0C2FB98-F1
#
_entry.id   AF-A0A0C2FB98-F1
#
_cell.length_a   1.000
_cell.length_b   1.000
_cell.length_c   1.000
_cell.angle_alpha   90.00
_cell.angle_beta   90.00
_cell.angle_gamma   90.00
#
_symmetry.space_group_name_H-M   'P 1'
#
loop_
_entity.id
_entity.type
_entity.pdbx_description
1 polymer ?
#
loop_
_entity_poly.entity_id
_entity_poly.type
_entity_poly.pdbx_seq_one_letter_code
_entity_poly.pdbx_strand_id
1 'polypeptide(L)'
;MTIGRSLSHDINYRAHLLETIFDLYRDEQTNKIYIPRFFKELVDAGIRKDDPRLGEMIKQVREAEHVDQGVFDQEHLFLDKEAFSKCVGSSIGVIGKALKKQLVIPDWPTFTSVMTELYEGCRGYTQGQ
;
A
#
# COMPACT_ATOMS: atom_id res chain seq x y z
N MET A 1 -3.39 -26.34 24.42
CA MET A 1 -4.66 -25.75 23.91
C MET A 1 -4.50 -24.23 23.85
N THR A 2 -3.72 -23.73 22.87
CA THR A 2 -3.31 -22.28 22.83
C THR A 2 -3.34 -21.70 21.41
N ILE A 3 -3.39 -22.55 20.39
CA ILE A 3 -3.28 -22.16 18.97
C ILE A 3 -4.53 -21.39 18.50
N GLY A 4 -5.73 -21.73 18.99
CA GLY A 4 -6.98 -21.08 18.57
C GLY A 4 -7.17 -19.63 19.03
N ARG A 5 -6.60 -19.24 20.18
CA ARG A 5 -6.69 -17.85 20.69
C ARG A 5 -5.83 -16.88 19.88
N SER A 6 -4.65 -17.32 19.44
CA SER A 6 -3.73 -16.50 18.62
C SER A 6 -4.32 -16.21 17.23
N LEU A 7 -4.87 -17.22 16.57
CA LEU A 7 -5.48 -17.08 15.24
C LEU A 7 -6.71 -16.15 15.26
N SER A 8 -7.56 -16.28 16.29
CA SER A 8 -8.73 -15.41 16.45
C SER A 8 -8.34 -13.95 16.68
N HIS A 9 -7.29 -13.70 17.47
CA HIS A 9 -6.78 -12.35 17.69
C HIS A 9 -6.21 -11.72 16.41
N ASP A 10 -5.46 -12.49 15.60
CA ASP A 10 -4.95 -12.04 14.31
C ASP A 10 -6.07 -11.71 13.31
N ILE A 11 -7.11 -12.54 13.24
CA ILE A 11 -8.26 -12.31 12.36
C ILE A 11 -8.99 -11.02 12.77
N ASN A 12 -9.28 -10.86 14.06
CA ASN A 12 -9.96 -9.67 14.58
C ASN A 12 -9.12 -8.40 14.37
N TYR A 13 -7.81 -8.48 14.59
CA TYR A 13 -6.90 -7.36 14.35
C TYR A 13 -6.87 -6.96 12.87
N ARG A 14 -6.79 -7.92 11.95
CA ARG A 14 -6.80 -7.65 10.50
C ARG A 14 -8.12 -7.03 10.04
N ALA A 15 -9.25 -7.53 10.55
CA ALA A 15 -10.57 -6.99 10.23
C ALA A 15 -10.71 -5.54 10.71
N HIS A 16 -10.34 -5.27 11.96
CA HIS A 16 -10.36 -3.93 12.52
C HIS A 16 -9.40 -2.97 11.80
N LEU A 17 -8.22 -3.44 11.43
CA LEU A 17 -7.25 -2.65 10.65
C LEU A 17 -7.79 -2.31 9.26
N LEU A 18 -8.46 -3.25 8.60
CA LEU A 18 -9.09 -3.04 7.31
C LEU A 18 -10.19 -1.98 7.40
N GLU A 19 -11.04 -2.07 8.41
CA GLU A 19 -12.08 -1.08 8.68
C GLU A 19 -11.50 0.30 8.97
N THR A 20 -10.49 0.37 9.83
CA THR A 20 -9.81 1.63 10.17
C THR A 20 -9.19 2.27 8.93
N ILE A 21 -8.49 1.49 8.11
CA ILE A 21 -7.91 2.00 6.86
C ILE A 21 -9.02 2.44 5.91
N PHE A 22 -10.11 1.69 5.81
CA PHE A 22 -11.21 2.07 4.95
C PHE A 22 -11.79 3.43 5.35
N ASP A 23 -12.07 3.61 6.65
CA ASP A 23 -12.65 4.83 7.18
C ASP A 23 -11.73 6.05 7.06
N LEU A 24 -10.41 5.84 7.10
CA LEU A 24 -9.42 6.91 6.93
C LEU A 24 -9.30 7.43 5.50
N TYR A 25 -9.52 6.57 4.49
CA TYR A 25 -9.27 6.90 3.08
C TYR A 25 -10.54 7.04 2.24
N ARG A 26 -11.70 6.65 2.76
CA ARG A 26 -12.98 6.83 2.06
C ARG A 26 -13.32 8.30 1.94
N ASP A 27 -14.03 8.64 0.87
CA ASP A 27 -14.75 9.89 0.75
C ASP A 27 -16.07 9.79 1.52
N GLU A 28 -16.38 10.79 2.35
CA GLU A 28 -17.54 10.77 3.25
C GLU A 28 -18.88 10.82 2.51
N GLN A 29 -18.92 11.44 1.32
CA GLN A 29 -20.16 11.58 0.54
C GLN A 29 -20.47 10.31 -0.24
N THR A 30 -19.45 9.73 -0.87
CA THR A 30 -19.60 8.58 -1.77
C THR A 30 -19.42 7.24 -1.08
N ASN A 31 -18.82 7.19 0.12
CA ASN A 31 -18.43 5.96 0.80
C ASN A 31 -17.49 5.07 -0.03
N LYS A 32 -16.61 5.69 -0.83
CA LYS A 32 -15.65 4.98 -1.68
C LYS A 32 -14.24 5.51 -1.52
N ILE A 33 -13.26 4.67 -1.79
CA ILE A 33 -11.84 5.03 -1.79
C ILE A 33 -11.38 5.24 -3.22
N TYR A 34 -10.72 6.37 -3.47
CA TYR A 34 -9.97 6.59 -4.69
C TYR A 34 -8.65 5.82 -4.66
N ILE A 35 -8.58 4.72 -5.42
CA ILE A 35 -7.50 3.74 -5.36
C ILE A 35 -6.12 4.28 -5.77
N PRO A 36 -5.98 5.10 -6.82
CA PRO A 36 -4.70 5.71 -7.18
C PRO A 36 -4.10 6.55 -6.05
N ARG A 37 -4.92 7.34 -5.34
CA ARG A 37 -4.45 8.09 -4.16
C ARG A 37 -4.01 7.14 -3.04
N PHE A 38 -4.80 6.11 -2.77
CA PHE A 38 -4.43 5.10 -1.77
C PHE A 38 -3.10 4.42 -2.09
N PHE A 39 -2.86 4.03 -3.34
CA PHE A 39 -1.58 3.46 -3.76
C PHE A 39 -0.42 4.45 -3.69
N LYS A 40 -0.66 5.74 -3.94
CA LYS A 40 0.36 6.78 -3.79
C LYS A 40 0.93 6.82 -2.37
N GLU A 41 0.08 6.69 -1.36
CA GLU A 41 0.53 6.63 0.05
C GLU A 41 1.47 5.44 0.31
N LEU A 42 1.23 4.30 -0.36
CA LEU A 42 2.12 3.14 -0.26
C LEU A 42 3.46 3.41 -0.95
N VAL A 43 3.46 4.09 -2.09
CA VAL A 43 4.69 4.51 -2.80
C VAL A 43 5.48 5.52 -1.97
N ASP A 44 4.80 6.49 -1.37
CA ASP A 44 5.41 7.49 -0.49
C ASP A 44 5.98 6.86 0.79
N ALA A 45 5.42 5.74 1.25
CA ALA A 45 5.98 4.90 2.32
C ALA A 45 7.12 3.97 1.84
N GLY A 46 7.44 3.93 0.54
CA GLY A 46 8.54 3.16 -0.03
C GLY A 46 8.17 1.77 -0.55
N ILE A 47 6.88 1.44 -0.65
CA ILE A 47 6.40 0.22 -1.29
C ILE A 47 6.35 0.40 -2.81
N ARG A 48 6.95 -0.53 -3.56
CA ARG A 48 7.00 -0.44 -5.02
C ARG A 48 5.68 -0.90 -5.67
N LYS A 49 5.39 -0.36 -6.86
CA LYS A 49 4.20 -0.74 -7.66
C LYS A 49 4.19 -2.22 -8.06
N ASP A 50 5.37 -2.83 -8.19
CA ASP A 50 5.62 -4.23 -8.53
C ASP A 50 5.91 -5.12 -7.32
N ASP A 51 5.59 -4.66 -6.09
CA ASP A 51 5.79 -5.47 -4.88
C ASP A 51 4.94 -6.75 -4.95
N PRO A 52 5.55 -7.95 -4.92
CA PRO A 52 4.84 -9.22 -5.09
C PRO A 52 3.83 -9.47 -3.96
N ARG A 53 4.02 -8.86 -2.79
CA ARG A 53 3.09 -8.99 -1.66
C ARG A 53 1.77 -8.27 -1.93
N LEU A 54 1.76 -7.28 -2.84
CA LEU A 54 0.56 -6.59 -3.33
C LEU A 54 -0.01 -7.21 -4.60
N GLY A 55 0.64 -8.23 -5.18
CA GLY A 55 0.27 -8.78 -6.49
C GLY A 55 -1.19 -9.27 -6.56
N GLU A 56 -1.64 -9.97 -5.53
CA GLU A 56 -3.03 -10.46 -5.45
C GLU A 56 -4.03 -9.31 -5.33
N MET A 57 -3.72 -8.27 -4.54
CA MET A 57 -4.54 -7.07 -4.43
C MET A 57 -4.68 -6.38 -5.79
N ILE A 58 -3.55 -6.13 -6.47
CA ILE A 58 -3.54 -5.46 -7.78
C ILE A 58 -4.34 -6.26 -8.81
N LYS A 59 -4.21 -7.60 -8.80
CA LYS A 59 -5.00 -8.49 -9.66
C LYS A 59 -6.49 -8.36 -9.39
N GLN A 60 -6.91 -8.42 -8.12
CA GLN A 60 -8.32 -8.33 -7.75
C GLN A 60 -8.93 -6.96 -8.07
N VAL A 61 -8.17 -5.87 -7.93
CA VAL A 61 -8.62 -4.53 -8.35
C VAL A 61 -8.83 -4.46 -9.86
N ARG A 62 -7.90 -5.03 -10.66
CA ARG A 62 -8.04 -5.09 -12.13
C ARG A 62 -9.28 -5.87 -12.55
N GLU A 63 -9.52 -7.00 -11.89
CA GLU A 63 -10.68 -7.86 -12.17
C GLU A 63 -12.00 -7.19 -11.77
N ALA A 64 -12.04 -6.51 -10.62
CA ALA A 64 -13.25 -5.85 -10.12
C ALA A 64 -13.68 -4.65 -10.99
N GLU A 65 -12.72 -3.91 -11.53
CA GLU A 65 -12.95 -2.65 -12.23
C GLU A 65 -12.71 -2.76 -13.74
N HIS A 66 -12.53 -3.99 -14.25
CA HIS A 66 -12.30 -4.31 -15.66
C HIS A 66 -11.18 -3.48 -16.31
N VAL A 67 -10.07 -3.29 -15.59
CA VAL A 67 -8.92 -2.50 -16.04
C VAL A 67 -7.83 -3.42 -16.58
N ASP A 68 -7.57 -3.33 -17.89
CA ASP A 68 -6.56 -4.17 -18.57
C ASP A 68 -5.12 -3.80 -18.19
N GLN A 69 -4.83 -2.50 -17.96
CA GLN A 69 -3.48 -2.02 -17.61
C GLN A 69 -3.50 -0.83 -16.64
N GLY A 70 -2.55 -0.83 -15.69
CA GLY A 70 -2.19 0.36 -14.90
C GLY A 70 -3.23 0.82 -13.88
N VAL A 71 -3.32 0.13 -12.73
CA VAL A 71 -4.20 0.50 -11.58
C VAL A 71 -3.82 1.84 -10.95
N PHE A 72 -2.56 2.23 -11.08
CA PHE A 72 -1.97 3.40 -10.41
C PHE A 72 -2.27 4.73 -11.13
N ASP A 73 -2.64 4.67 -12.41
CA ASP A 73 -2.74 5.85 -13.28
C ASP A 73 -4.18 6.05 -13.82
N GLN A 74 -5.17 5.33 -13.27
CA GLN A 74 -6.58 5.47 -13.64
C GLN A 74 -7.21 6.71 -13.02
N GLU A 75 -7.95 7.52 -13.77
CA GLU A 75 -8.61 8.71 -13.23
C GLU A 75 -9.92 8.40 -12.47
N HIS A 76 -10.55 7.26 -12.77
CA HIS A 76 -11.89 6.93 -12.29
C HIS A 76 -11.98 5.55 -11.63
N LEU A 77 -11.05 5.27 -10.72
CA LEU A 77 -10.98 3.98 -10.02
C LEU A 77 -11.33 4.11 -8.55
N PHE A 78 -12.53 3.66 -8.18
CA PHE A 78 -13.10 3.83 -6.85
C PHE A 78 -13.69 2.53 -6.31
N LEU A 79 -13.28 2.11 -5.11
CA LEU A 79 -13.84 0.92 -4.46
C LEU A 79 -14.70 1.30 -3.26
N ASP A 80 -15.86 0.64 -3.13
CA ASP A 80 -16.63 0.64 -1.89
C ASP A 80 -15.99 -0.28 -0.83
N LYS A 81 -16.62 -0.37 0.35
CA LYS A 81 -16.09 -1.13 1.50
C LYS A 81 -15.94 -2.62 1.18
N GLU A 82 -16.90 -3.20 0.46
CA GLU A 82 -16.90 -4.63 0.17
C GLU A 82 -15.82 -4.96 -0.86
N ALA A 83 -15.75 -4.21 -1.95
CA ALA A 83 -14.75 -4.37 -2.99
C ALA A 83 -13.33 -4.11 -2.45
N PHE A 84 -13.15 -3.06 -1.64
CA PHE A 84 -11.87 -2.79 -0.97
C PHE A 84 -11.47 -3.92 -0.04
N SER A 85 -12.39 -4.44 0.78
CA SER A 85 -12.11 -5.52 1.71
C SER A 85 -11.64 -6.78 1.00
N LYS A 86 -12.30 -7.12 -0.13
CA LYS A 86 -11.93 -8.25 -0.97
C LYS A 86 -10.51 -8.07 -1.51
N CYS A 87 -10.25 -6.94 -2.15
CA CYS A 87 -8.97 -6.65 -2.81
C CYS A 87 -7.79 -6.60 -1.83
N VAL A 88 -7.95 -5.94 -0.68
CA VAL A 88 -6.81 -5.59 0.19
C VAL A 88 -6.54 -6.65 1.27
N GLY A 89 -7.50 -7.54 1.54
CA GLY A 89 -7.47 -8.46 2.68
C GLY A 89 -6.22 -9.34 2.79
N SER A 90 -5.66 -9.81 1.66
CA SER A 90 -4.43 -10.61 1.64
C SER A 90 -3.19 -9.80 2.07
N SER A 91 -3.16 -8.52 1.71
CA SER A 91 -2.02 -7.62 1.80
C SER A 91 -2.07 -6.65 3.00
N ILE A 92 -3.19 -6.66 3.74
CA ILE A 92 -3.50 -5.67 4.79
C ILE A 92 -2.42 -5.53 5.86
N GLY A 93 -1.70 -6.61 6.20
CA GLY A 93 -0.64 -6.57 7.21
C GLY A 93 0.57 -5.72 6.78
N VAL A 94 0.96 -5.80 5.51
CA VAL A 94 2.08 -5.01 4.96
C VAL A 94 1.64 -3.56 4.79
N ILE A 95 0.45 -3.36 4.24
CA ILE A 95 -0.18 -2.04 4.04
C ILE A 95 -0.32 -1.31 5.37
N GLY A 96 -0.86 -1.96 6.40
CA GLY A 96 -1.00 -1.36 7.71
C GLY A 96 0.33 -0.97 8.34
N LYS A 97 1.40 -1.76 8.16
CA LYS A 97 2.74 -1.38 8.63
C LYS A 97 3.28 -0.16 7.87
N ALA A 98 3.10 -0.12 6.55
CA ALA A 98 3.52 1.01 5.72
C ALA A 98 2.83 2.31 6.15
N LEU A 99 1.49 2.29 6.21
CA LEU A 99 0.68 3.47 6.57
C LEU A 99 0.90 3.93 8.02
N LYS A 100 1.22 3.02 8.94
CA LYS A 100 1.57 3.35 10.34
C LYS A 100 3.03 3.79 10.52
N LYS A 101 3.80 3.95 9.43
CA LYS A 101 5.24 4.25 9.47
C LYS A 101 6.06 3.25 10.30
N GLN A 102 5.68 1.98 10.25
CA GLN A 102 6.33 0.86 10.97
C GLN A 102 7.27 0.05 10.06
N LEU A 103 7.68 0.62 8.93
CA LEU A 103 8.78 0.08 8.13
C LEU A 103 10.12 0.45 8.77
N VAL A 104 11.19 -0.22 8.34
CA VAL A 104 12.54 0.00 8.88
C VAL A 104 12.99 1.46 8.74
N ILE A 105 12.57 2.13 7.66
CA ILE A 105 12.75 3.56 7.42
C ILE A 105 11.35 4.20 7.47
N PRO A 106 10.97 4.87 8.58
CA PRO A 106 9.63 5.46 8.74
C PRO A 106 9.39 6.69 7.85
N ASP A 107 10.44 7.45 7.54
CA ASP A 107 10.40 8.64 6.69
C ASP A 107 11.12 8.37 5.38
N TRP A 108 10.45 7.63 4.51
CA TRP A 108 11.00 7.23 3.22
C TRP A 108 11.31 8.41 2.29
N PRO A 109 10.47 9.46 2.17
CA PRO A 109 10.77 10.62 1.32
C PRO A 109 12.03 11.37 1.76
N THR A 110 12.24 11.59 3.05
CA THR A 110 13.48 12.21 3.53
C THR A 110 14.69 11.32 3.27
N PHE A 111 14.56 10.01 3.49
CA PHE A 111 15.65 9.07 3.22
C PHE A 111 16.06 9.08 1.75
N THR A 112 15.11 9.01 0.81
CA THR A 112 15.43 9.02 -0.62
C THR A 112 16.04 10.34 -1.06
N SER A 113 15.63 11.48 -0.50
CA SER A 113 16.26 12.78 -0.75
C SER A 113 17.75 12.76 -0.41
N VAL A 114 18.11 12.26 0.79
CA VAL A 114 19.51 12.14 1.22
C VAL A 114 20.29 11.18 0.32
N MET A 115 19.70 10.05 -0.07
CA MET A 115 20.34 9.10 -0.99
C MET A 115 20.57 9.71 -2.38
N THR A 116 19.65 10.53 -2.87
CA THR A 116 19.81 11.27 -4.13
C THR A 116 20.94 12.29 -4.03
N GLU A 117 21.05 13.05 -2.94
CA GLU A 117 22.15 13.99 -2.73
C GLU A 117 23.51 13.29 -2.72
N LEU A 118 23.62 12.15 -2.03
CA LEU A 118 24.83 11.33 -2.02
C LEU A 118 25.17 10.81 -3.42
N TYR A 119 24.18 10.30 -4.15
CA TYR A 119 24.36 9.83 -5.52
C TYR A 119 24.87 10.94 -6.43
N GLU A 120 24.24 12.11 -6.45
CA GLU A 120 24.66 13.23 -7.29
C GLU A 120 26.05 13.74 -6.90
N GLY A 121 26.39 13.76 -5.60
CA GLY A 121 27.73 14.08 -5.11
C GLY A 121 28.80 13.11 -5.61
N CYS A 122 28.45 11.83 -5.84
CA CYS A 122 29.38 10.82 -6.33
C CYS A 122 29.36 10.61 -7.85
N ARG A 123 28.31 11.05 -8.54
CA ARG A 123 28.05 10.77 -9.96
C ARG A 123 29.19 11.20 -10.90
N GLY A 124 29.94 12.23 -10.53
CA GLY A 124 31.07 12.74 -11.30
C GLY A 124 32.35 11.90 -11.23
N TYR A 125 32.46 10.95 -10.29
CA TYR A 125 33.65 10.11 -10.16
C TYR A 125 33.57 8.92 -11.13
N THR A 126 34.00 9.14 -12.38
CA THR A 126 34.00 8.13 -13.44
C THR A 126 35.30 7.34 -13.56
N GLN A 127 36.26 7.62 -12.68
CA GLN A 127 37.55 6.95 -12.65
C GLN A 127 37.39 5.52 -12.08
N GLY A 128 37.94 4.53 -12.77
CA GLY A 128 38.03 3.14 -12.34
C GLY A 128 39.27 2.51 -12.98
N GLN A 129 39.89 1.54 -12.30
CA GLN A 129 41.01 0.75 -12.83
C GLN A 129 40.52 -0.56 -13.43
#